data_AF-A0A8T5XYW8-F1
#
_entry.id   AF-A0A8T5XYW8-F1
#
_cell.length_a   1.000
_cell.length_b   1.000
_cell.length_c   1.000
_cell.angle_alpha   90.00
_cell.angle_beta   90.00
_cell.angle_gamma   90.00
#
_symmetry.space_group_name_H-M   'P 1'
#
loop_
_entity.id
_entity.type
_entity.pdbx_description
1 polymer ?
#
loop_
_entity_poly.entity_id
_entity_poly.type
_entity_poly.pdbx_seq_one_letter_code
_entity_poly.pdbx_strand_id
1 'polypeptide(L)'
;MSNYKVAVVGCGNVGKNAANAVLAAPDMELTGIVEQPELCEKIATEFTCPVVDNLGELANPDGVLLCLPSILIPQVAPMLLRQGIATADSFDIHGQPLLDMLDTLEASAKEGGAASVSAAGWDPGTDSVIRAIFEIIAPQGITHTNFGPGMSMGHTVAAKAINGVRDALSMTIPKGLGIHDRHVYVELETGADFKAVKDRICTDPYFINDKTTVSQVERVSDLLDMGHGVHMQRHGVASGVHNQCLDYSCRITNPAVTAQVMVAGLRGALRQQPGAYVMLDLPLLDFLPGERKQVIKELC
;
A
#
# COMPACT_ATOMS: atom_id res chain seq x y z
N MET A 1 -9.97 -26.36 -5.45
CA MET A 1 -9.60 -25.10 -4.79
C MET A 1 -10.79 -24.19 -4.94
N SER A 2 -11.32 -23.64 -3.85
CA SER A 2 -12.37 -22.62 -3.95
C SER A 2 -11.76 -21.39 -4.62
N ASN A 3 -12.42 -20.88 -5.65
CA ASN A 3 -11.97 -19.67 -6.35
C ASN A 3 -12.65 -18.47 -5.69
N TYR A 4 -11.88 -17.61 -5.02
CA TYR A 4 -12.44 -16.44 -4.36
C TYR A 4 -12.83 -15.39 -5.39
N LYS A 5 -14.06 -14.89 -5.32
CA LYS A 5 -14.56 -13.81 -6.16
C LYS A 5 -14.12 -12.48 -5.61
N VAL A 6 -13.34 -11.73 -6.38
CA VAL A 6 -12.72 -10.48 -5.93
C VAL A 6 -13.12 -9.34 -6.85
N ALA A 7 -13.54 -8.22 -6.26
CA ALA A 7 -13.70 -6.96 -6.96
C ALA A 7 -12.59 -5.96 -6.56
N VAL A 8 -12.28 -5.03 -7.46
CA VAL A 8 -11.32 -3.94 -7.20
C VAL A 8 -12.08 -2.62 -7.17
N VAL A 9 -11.88 -1.82 -6.13
CA VAL A 9 -12.46 -0.47 -6.01
C VAL A 9 -11.36 0.56 -6.16
N GLY A 10 -11.49 1.43 -7.17
CA GLY A 10 -10.45 2.36 -7.61
C GLY A 10 -9.43 1.66 -8.52
N CYS A 11 -9.23 2.20 -9.72
CA CYS A 11 -8.38 1.66 -10.78
C CYS A 11 -7.28 2.64 -11.20
N GLY A 12 -6.71 3.37 -10.22
CA GLY A 12 -5.46 4.10 -10.39
C GLY A 12 -4.24 3.18 -10.53
N ASN A 13 -3.04 3.70 -10.24
CA ASN A 13 -1.79 2.93 -10.39
C ASN A 13 -1.80 1.61 -9.61
N VAL A 14 -2.26 1.61 -8.35
CA VAL A 14 -2.36 0.38 -7.54
C VAL A 14 -3.50 -0.50 -8.04
N GLY A 15 -4.69 0.07 -8.30
CA GLY A 15 -5.87 -0.67 -8.73
C GLY A 15 -5.69 -1.45 -10.03
N LYS A 16 -5.06 -0.84 -11.03
CA LYS A 16 -4.73 -1.54 -12.28
C LYS A 16 -3.82 -2.75 -12.04
N ASN A 17 -2.82 -2.60 -11.16
CA ASN A 17 -1.95 -3.72 -10.78
C ASN A 17 -2.68 -4.75 -9.91
N ALA A 18 -3.63 -4.34 -9.08
CA ALA A 18 -4.44 -5.24 -8.24
C ALA A 18 -5.34 -6.12 -9.11
N ALA A 19 -6.02 -5.54 -10.10
CA ALA A 19 -6.80 -6.30 -11.07
C ALA A 19 -5.93 -7.33 -11.81
N ASN A 20 -4.75 -6.94 -12.28
CA ASN A 20 -3.79 -7.86 -12.91
C ASN A 20 -3.28 -8.95 -11.94
N ALA A 21 -3.02 -8.62 -10.68
CA ALA A 21 -2.56 -9.56 -9.67
C ALA A 21 -3.66 -10.57 -9.30
N VAL A 22 -4.94 -10.16 -9.29
CA VAL A 22 -6.08 -11.08 -9.15
C VAL A 22 -6.16 -12.01 -10.35
N LEU A 23 -6.05 -11.50 -11.59
CA LEU A 23 -6.06 -12.33 -12.81
C LEU A 23 -4.91 -13.35 -12.86
N ALA A 24 -3.78 -13.04 -12.22
CA ALA A 24 -2.62 -13.94 -12.12
C ALA A 24 -2.71 -14.92 -10.94
N ALA A 25 -3.58 -14.69 -9.97
CA ALA A 25 -3.70 -15.54 -8.79
C ALA A 25 -4.44 -16.84 -9.14
N PRO A 26 -3.91 -18.02 -8.76
CA PRO A 26 -4.51 -19.31 -9.13
C PRO A 26 -5.79 -19.67 -8.35
N ASP A 27 -6.11 -18.91 -7.30
CA ASP A 27 -7.22 -19.14 -6.37
C ASP A 27 -8.17 -17.94 -6.26
N MET A 28 -8.10 -16.99 -7.21
CA MET A 28 -8.99 -15.83 -7.26
C MET A 28 -9.54 -15.57 -8.67
N GLU A 29 -10.70 -14.93 -8.72
CA GLU A 29 -11.40 -14.51 -9.94
C GLU A 29 -11.77 -13.03 -9.85
N LEU A 30 -11.39 -12.24 -10.86
CA LEU A 30 -11.76 -10.84 -10.94
C LEU A 30 -13.21 -10.71 -11.43
N THR A 31 -14.14 -10.33 -10.55
CA THR A 31 -15.56 -10.18 -10.90
C THR A 31 -15.91 -8.84 -11.50
N GLY A 32 -15.11 -7.81 -11.23
CA GLY A 32 -15.28 -6.49 -11.81
C GLY A 32 -14.44 -5.41 -11.11
N ILE A 33 -14.48 -4.22 -11.70
CA ILE A 33 -13.81 -3.02 -11.21
C ILE A 33 -14.87 -1.96 -10.96
N VAL A 34 -14.79 -1.31 -9.80
CA VAL A 34 -15.64 -0.16 -9.44
C VAL A 34 -14.80 1.11 -9.53
N GLU A 35 -15.27 2.09 -10.30
CA GLU A 35 -14.56 3.36 -10.50
C GLU A 35 -15.53 4.55 -10.68
N GLN A 36 -15.03 5.78 -10.55
CA GLN A 36 -15.76 6.98 -10.92
C GLN A 36 -16.36 6.88 -12.34
N PRO A 37 -17.64 7.29 -12.53
CA PRO A 37 -18.37 7.12 -13.80
C PRO A 37 -17.60 7.63 -15.03
N GLU A 38 -16.94 8.77 -14.91
CA GLU A 38 -16.16 9.41 -15.98
C GLU A 38 -14.91 8.62 -16.42
N LEU A 39 -14.45 7.65 -15.63
CA LEU A 39 -13.29 6.82 -15.93
C LEU A 39 -13.69 5.41 -16.39
N CYS A 40 -14.93 4.97 -16.16
CA CYS A 40 -15.39 3.62 -16.44
C CYS A 40 -15.18 3.21 -17.90
N GLU A 41 -15.59 4.03 -18.86
CA GLU A 41 -15.44 3.72 -20.30
C GLU A 41 -13.97 3.51 -20.68
N LYS A 42 -13.07 4.33 -20.15
CA LYS A 42 -11.63 4.23 -20.42
C LYS A 42 -11.08 2.92 -19.88
N ILE A 43 -11.37 2.58 -18.63
CA ILE A 43 -10.85 1.37 -17.96
C ILE A 43 -11.45 0.11 -18.58
N ALA A 44 -12.70 0.16 -19.05
CA ALA A 44 -13.35 -0.95 -19.76
C ALA A 44 -12.62 -1.34 -21.06
N THR A 45 -11.77 -0.47 -21.61
CA THR A 45 -10.90 -0.84 -22.76
C THR A 45 -9.68 -1.66 -22.35
N GLU A 46 -9.32 -1.66 -21.06
CA GLU A 46 -8.10 -2.30 -20.55
C GLU A 46 -8.38 -3.68 -19.91
N PHE A 47 -9.62 -3.94 -19.50
CA PHE A 47 -10.02 -5.16 -18.81
C PHE A 47 -11.26 -5.79 -19.44
N THR A 48 -11.35 -7.12 -19.42
CA THR A 48 -12.50 -7.86 -19.95
C THR A 48 -13.63 -8.06 -18.94
N CYS A 49 -13.39 -7.76 -17.66
CA CYS A 49 -14.42 -7.81 -16.62
C CYS A 49 -15.33 -6.56 -16.68
N PRO A 50 -16.53 -6.61 -16.09
CA PRO A 50 -17.36 -5.41 -15.92
C PRO A 50 -16.60 -4.28 -15.21
N VAL A 51 -16.77 -3.06 -15.71
CA VAL A 51 -16.31 -1.83 -15.06
C VAL A 51 -17.54 -0.97 -14.82
N VAL A 52 -17.84 -0.71 -13.56
CA VAL A 52 -19.10 -0.08 -13.10
C VAL A 52 -18.79 1.04 -12.11
N ASP A 53 -19.76 1.89 -11.82
CA ASP A 53 -19.60 2.96 -10.81
C ASP A 53 -20.15 2.59 -9.43
N ASN A 54 -20.80 1.43 -9.33
CA ASN A 54 -21.40 0.94 -8.09
C ASN A 54 -21.09 -0.55 -7.87
N LEU A 55 -20.60 -0.89 -6.68
CA LEU A 55 -20.30 -2.28 -6.31
C LEU A 55 -21.53 -3.20 -6.40
N GLY A 56 -22.73 -2.68 -6.14
CA GLY A 56 -23.98 -3.43 -6.20
C GLY A 56 -24.37 -3.90 -7.61
N GLU A 57 -23.70 -3.42 -8.65
CA GLU A 57 -23.87 -3.90 -10.03
C GLU A 57 -23.01 -5.15 -10.33
N LEU A 58 -22.03 -5.45 -9.47
CA LEU A 58 -21.20 -6.63 -9.60
C LEU A 58 -21.85 -7.84 -8.92
N ALA A 59 -21.54 -9.03 -9.41
CA ALA A 59 -21.93 -10.27 -8.72
C ALA A 59 -21.22 -10.33 -7.36
N ASN A 60 -22.00 -10.45 -6.28
CA ASN A 60 -21.56 -10.49 -4.87
C ASN A 60 -20.14 -11.07 -4.70
N PRO A 61 -19.11 -10.20 -4.58
CA PRO A 61 -17.76 -10.67 -4.40
C PRO A 61 -17.57 -11.19 -2.98
N ASP A 62 -16.72 -12.21 -2.81
CA ASP A 62 -16.31 -12.69 -1.49
C ASP A 62 -15.45 -11.63 -0.77
N GLY A 63 -14.69 -10.85 -1.54
CA GLY A 63 -13.85 -9.80 -1.00
C GLY A 63 -13.53 -8.66 -1.99
N VAL A 64 -13.11 -7.53 -1.45
CA VAL A 64 -12.84 -6.30 -2.19
C VAL A 64 -11.45 -5.77 -1.89
N LEU A 65 -10.68 -5.47 -2.94
CA LEU A 65 -9.43 -4.73 -2.86
C LEU A 65 -9.71 -3.22 -2.96
N LEU A 66 -9.54 -2.51 -1.86
CA LEU A 66 -9.74 -1.06 -1.77
C LEU A 66 -8.46 -0.33 -2.20
N CYS A 67 -8.35 -0.04 -3.48
CA CYS A 67 -7.19 0.65 -4.07
C CYS A 67 -7.39 2.18 -4.09
N LEU A 68 -7.92 2.70 -2.97
CA LEU A 68 -8.27 4.10 -2.77
C LEU A 68 -7.16 4.83 -1.99
N PRO A 69 -7.10 6.17 -2.07
CA PRO A 69 -6.28 6.96 -1.15
C PRO A 69 -6.55 6.59 0.32
N SER A 70 -5.50 6.49 1.14
CA SER A 70 -5.57 6.09 2.55
C SER A 70 -6.64 6.84 3.34
N ILE A 71 -6.82 8.14 3.08
CA ILE A 71 -7.82 8.99 3.74
C ILE A 71 -9.28 8.58 3.48
N LEU A 72 -9.55 7.80 2.44
CA LEU A 72 -10.89 7.31 2.09
C LEU A 72 -11.17 5.92 2.67
N ILE A 73 -10.14 5.16 3.06
CA ILE A 73 -10.29 3.81 3.60
C ILE A 73 -11.20 3.79 4.85
N PRO A 74 -11.02 4.66 5.85
CA PRO A 74 -11.90 4.68 7.04
C PRO A 74 -13.37 5.00 6.74
N GLN A 75 -13.67 5.56 5.55
CA GLN A 75 -15.03 5.90 5.14
C GLN A 75 -15.68 4.73 4.40
N VAL A 76 -14.92 4.02 3.55
CA VAL A 76 -15.44 2.98 2.65
C VAL A 76 -15.40 1.59 3.27
N ALA A 77 -14.28 1.19 3.88
CA ALA A 77 -14.11 -0.17 4.38
C ALA A 77 -15.17 -0.59 5.43
N PRO A 78 -15.53 0.25 6.43
CA PRO A 78 -16.58 -0.10 7.40
C PRO A 78 -17.93 -0.43 6.76
N MET A 79 -18.31 0.26 5.68
CA MET A 79 -19.60 0.05 5.03
C MET A 79 -19.67 -1.32 4.36
N LEU A 80 -18.58 -1.75 3.73
CA LEU A 80 -18.49 -3.06 3.08
C LEU A 80 -18.42 -4.20 4.10
N LEU A 81 -17.65 -4.01 5.17
CA LEU A 81 -17.52 -5.00 6.24
C LEU A 81 -18.86 -5.30 6.90
N ARG A 82 -19.69 -4.28 7.17
CA ARG A 82 -21.06 -4.48 7.70
C ARG A 82 -21.99 -5.25 6.75
N GLN A 83 -21.70 -5.25 5.45
CA GLN A 83 -22.44 -6.02 4.46
C GLN A 83 -21.94 -7.48 4.35
N GLY A 84 -20.95 -7.86 5.17
CA GLY A 84 -20.36 -9.20 5.13
C GLY A 84 -19.31 -9.39 4.03
N ILE A 85 -18.82 -8.30 3.42
CA ILE A 85 -17.81 -8.36 2.36
C ILE A 85 -16.42 -8.15 2.97
N ALA A 86 -15.52 -9.10 2.78
CA ALA A 86 -14.14 -8.99 3.24
C ALA A 86 -13.39 -7.87 2.50
N THR A 87 -12.42 -7.23 3.14
CA THR A 87 -11.65 -6.15 2.52
C THR A 87 -10.14 -6.31 2.71
N ALA A 88 -9.37 -5.79 1.76
CA ALA A 88 -7.97 -5.49 1.97
C ALA A 88 -7.60 -4.16 1.31
N ASP A 89 -6.69 -3.43 1.94
CA ASP A 89 -6.27 -2.10 1.54
C ASP A 89 -4.78 -1.88 1.81
N SER A 90 -4.24 -0.77 1.32
CA SER A 90 -2.84 -0.36 1.54
C SER A 90 -2.73 0.94 2.34
N PHE A 91 -3.59 1.13 3.36
CA PHE A 91 -3.53 2.29 4.25
C PHE A 91 -2.11 2.49 4.81
N ASP A 92 -1.51 3.63 4.48
CA ASP A 92 -0.06 3.87 4.64
C ASP A 92 0.30 4.86 5.76
N ILE A 93 -0.68 5.27 6.56
CA ILE A 93 -0.44 6.20 7.67
C ILE A 93 -0.11 5.41 8.93
N HIS A 94 1.18 5.34 9.28
CA HIS A 94 1.67 4.58 10.44
C HIS A 94 1.26 5.19 11.78
N GLY A 95 1.34 4.38 12.85
CA GLY A 95 1.19 4.82 14.23
C GLY A 95 -0.26 4.88 14.70
N GLN A 96 -0.61 5.89 15.50
CA GLN A 96 -1.96 6.03 16.07
C GLN A 96 -3.09 6.03 15.03
N PRO A 97 -2.96 6.70 13.86
CA PRO A 97 -4.02 6.67 12.84
C PRO A 97 -4.37 5.26 12.34
N LEU A 98 -3.38 4.37 12.22
CA LEU A 98 -3.61 2.97 11.87
C LEU A 98 -4.39 2.24 12.98
N LEU A 99 -4.03 2.46 14.24
CA LEU A 99 -4.73 1.85 15.39
C LEU A 99 -6.19 2.31 15.47
N ASP A 100 -6.45 3.61 15.35
CA ASP A 100 -7.81 4.17 15.40
C ASP A 100 -8.68 3.62 14.25
N MET A 101 -8.07 3.42 13.08
CA MET A 101 -8.73 2.83 11.93
C MET A 101 -9.04 1.34 12.17
N LEU A 102 -8.09 0.55 12.69
CA LEU A 102 -8.30 -0.87 13.02
C LEU A 102 -9.44 -1.06 14.02
N ASP A 103 -9.55 -0.21 15.05
CA ASP A 103 -10.67 -0.26 16.01
C ASP A 103 -12.03 -0.06 15.32
N THR A 104 -12.08 0.86 14.35
CA THR A 104 -13.28 1.13 13.55
C THR A 104 -13.64 -0.04 12.63
N LEU A 105 -12.63 -0.63 11.99
CA LEU A 105 -12.81 -1.80 11.12
C LEU A 105 -13.22 -3.03 11.93
N GLU A 106 -12.62 -3.26 13.09
CA GLU A 106 -12.90 -4.39 13.98
C GLU A 106 -14.38 -4.45 14.36
N ALA A 107 -14.93 -3.31 14.79
CA ALA A 107 -16.36 -3.22 15.13
C ALA A 107 -17.26 -3.56 13.92
N SER A 108 -16.92 -3.03 12.75
CA SER A 108 -17.72 -3.18 11.53
C SER A 108 -17.63 -4.60 10.94
N ALA A 109 -16.43 -5.19 11.00
CA ALA A 109 -16.11 -6.54 10.59
C ALA A 109 -16.92 -7.57 11.40
N LYS A 110 -16.95 -7.42 12.73
CA LYS A 110 -17.75 -8.26 13.61
C LYS A 110 -19.25 -8.12 13.39
N GLU A 111 -19.72 -6.89 13.15
CA GLU A 111 -21.14 -6.61 12.88
C GLU A 111 -21.63 -7.35 11.62
N GLY A 112 -20.86 -7.30 10.52
CA GLY A 112 -21.24 -7.94 9.26
C GLY A 112 -20.75 -9.38 9.08
N GLY A 113 -19.95 -9.91 10.01
CA GLY A 113 -19.39 -11.26 9.90
C GLY A 113 -18.30 -11.39 8.83
N ALA A 114 -17.55 -10.33 8.56
CA ALA A 114 -16.47 -10.26 7.58
C ALA A 114 -15.11 -9.99 8.24
N ALA A 115 -14.03 -10.13 7.48
CA ALA A 115 -12.68 -9.82 7.93
C ALA A 115 -12.01 -8.75 7.05
N SER A 116 -11.11 -7.97 7.64
CA SER A 116 -10.29 -6.97 6.94
C SER A 116 -8.81 -7.20 7.20
N VAL A 117 -7.99 -7.15 6.16
CA VAL A 117 -6.53 -7.00 6.33
C VAL A 117 -6.13 -5.64 5.78
N SER A 118 -5.83 -4.72 6.69
CA SER A 118 -5.46 -3.34 6.37
C SER A 118 -3.94 -3.14 6.41
N ALA A 119 -3.47 -2.02 5.86
CA ALA A 119 -2.05 -1.70 5.77
C ALA A 119 -1.24 -2.82 5.06
N ALA A 120 -1.84 -3.43 4.03
CA ALA A 120 -1.29 -4.56 3.27
C ALA A 120 -0.51 -4.09 2.03
N GLY A 121 0.43 -3.18 2.21
CA GLY A 121 1.39 -2.77 1.19
C GLY A 121 2.75 -3.45 1.37
N TRP A 122 3.80 -2.86 0.80
CA TRP A 122 5.16 -3.27 1.16
C TRP A 122 5.63 -2.57 2.44
N ASP A 123 5.36 -1.27 2.60
CA ASP A 123 5.50 -0.57 3.88
C ASP A 123 4.40 0.51 4.05
N PRO A 124 3.53 0.40 5.08
CA PRO A 124 3.39 -0.73 6.00
C PRO A 124 2.96 -2.03 5.26
N GLY A 125 3.28 -3.18 5.84
CA GLY A 125 2.92 -4.50 5.32
C GLY A 125 4.08 -5.48 5.40
N THR A 126 4.62 -5.94 4.26
CA THR A 126 5.72 -6.93 4.27
C THR A 126 6.96 -6.45 5.03
N ASP A 127 7.32 -5.17 4.92
CA ASP A 127 8.45 -4.60 5.67
C ASP A 127 8.17 -4.56 7.18
N SER A 128 6.90 -4.42 7.59
CA SER A 128 6.52 -4.57 9.00
C SER A 128 6.80 -5.98 9.49
N VAL A 129 6.48 -7.00 8.69
CA VAL A 129 6.79 -8.41 9.00
C VAL A 129 8.30 -8.62 9.09
N ILE A 130 9.09 -8.05 8.17
CA ILE A 130 10.56 -8.14 8.23
C ILE A 130 11.12 -7.47 9.49
N ARG A 131 10.61 -6.29 9.88
CA ARG A 131 10.98 -5.64 11.15
C ARG A 131 10.71 -6.55 12.34
N ALA A 132 9.55 -7.22 12.37
CA ALA A 132 9.23 -8.17 13.41
C ALA A 132 10.17 -9.38 13.41
N ILE A 133 10.50 -9.95 12.25
CA ILE A 133 11.48 -11.05 12.11
C ILE A 133 12.85 -10.62 12.66
N PHE A 134 13.29 -9.41 12.34
CA PHE A 134 14.54 -8.85 12.86
C PHE A 134 14.55 -8.77 14.39
N GLU A 135 13.45 -8.32 15.00
CA GLU A 135 13.32 -8.26 16.47
C GLU A 135 13.19 -9.65 17.11
N ILE A 136 12.57 -10.62 16.42
CA ILE A 136 12.54 -12.01 16.87
C ILE A 136 13.96 -12.60 16.94
N ILE A 137 14.79 -12.35 15.92
CA ILE A 137 16.16 -12.87 15.84
C ILE A 137 17.07 -12.19 16.86
N ALA A 138 17.00 -10.87 16.96
CA ALA A 138 17.84 -10.06 17.85
C ALA A 138 16.97 -9.11 18.66
N PRO A 139 16.42 -9.49 19.84
CA PRO A 139 15.41 -8.70 20.55
C PRO A 139 15.91 -7.36 21.11
N GLN A 140 17.22 -7.22 21.34
CA GLN A 140 17.83 -5.94 21.69
C GLN A 140 18.58 -5.39 20.48
N GLY A 141 18.49 -4.10 20.22
CA GLY A 141 19.17 -3.48 19.09
C GLY A 141 18.41 -2.31 18.50
N ILE A 142 18.95 -1.78 17.40
CA ILE A 142 18.36 -0.68 16.63
C ILE A 142 18.13 -1.17 15.21
N THR A 143 16.94 -0.87 14.67
CA THR A 143 16.61 -1.11 13.27
C THR A 143 16.56 0.23 12.54
N HIS A 144 17.27 0.35 11.43
CA HIS A 144 17.21 1.48 10.52
C HIS A 144 16.55 1.05 9.21
N THR A 145 15.54 1.79 8.77
CA THR A 145 14.82 1.52 7.51
C THR A 145 15.08 2.66 6.52
N ASN A 146 15.81 2.38 5.45
CA ASN A 146 16.19 3.36 4.46
C ASN A 146 15.37 3.13 3.18
N PHE A 147 14.63 4.13 2.74
CA PHE A 147 13.71 4.03 1.61
C PHE A 147 14.30 4.71 0.38
N GLY A 148 14.06 4.11 -0.77
CA GLY A 148 14.47 4.63 -2.07
C GLY A 148 15.94 4.33 -2.43
N PRO A 149 16.50 5.02 -3.44
CA PRO A 149 15.84 6.06 -4.23
C PRO A 149 14.55 5.57 -4.89
N GLY A 150 13.47 6.34 -4.81
CA GLY A 150 12.19 5.93 -5.39
C GLY A 150 11.10 6.97 -5.25
N MET A 151 10.08 6.85 -6.10
CA MET A 151 8.91 7.73 -6.09
C MET A 151 8.01 7.45 -4.87
N SER A 152 7.83 8.46 -4.01
CA SER A 152 6.82 8.40 -2.95
C SER A 152 5.46 8.83 -3.50
N MET A 153 4.52 7.89 -3.54
CA MET A 153 3.16 8.11 -4.05
C MET A 153 2.42 9.18 -3.22
N GLY A 154 2.38 9.05 -1.89
CA GLY A 154 1.72 10.01 -1.00
C GLY A 154 2.29 11.42 -1.09
N HIS A 155 3.62 11.58 -1.03
CA HIS A 155 4.26 12.89 -1.17
C HIS A 155 4.05 13.49 -2.57
N THR A 156 4.01 12.65 -3.61
CA THR A 156 3.71 13.14 -4.96
C THR A 156 2.28 13.69 -5.03
N VAL A 157 1.31 12.99 -4.44
CA VAL A 157 -0.08 13.49 -4.36
C VAL A 157 -0.16 14.79 -3.55
N ALA A 158 0.52 14.86 -2.41
CA ALA A 158 0.58 16.09 -1.60
C ALA A 158 1.18 17.26 -2.38
N ALA A 159 2.29 17.06 -3.11
CA ALA A 159 2.90 18.09 -3.95
C ALA A 159 1.97 18.55 -5.09
N LYS A 160 1.25 17.62 -5.74
CA LYS A 160 0.26 17.95 -6.79
C LYS A 160 -0.93 18.75 -6.26
N ALA A 161 -1.27 18.59 -4.98
CA ALA A 161 -2.37 19.33 -4.36
C ALA A 161 -2.01 20.80 -4.05
N ILE A 162 -0.74 21.19 -4.14
CA ILE A 162 -0.31 22.57 -3.93
C ILE A 162 -0.75 23.43 -5.11
N ASN A 163 -1.52 24.49 -4.84
CA ASN A 163 -1.99 25.43 -5.85
C ASN A 163 -0.84 25.99 -6.71
N GLY A 164 -1.02 26.03 -8.04
CA GLY A 164 0.00 26.46 -9.00
C GLY A 164 0.92 25.34 -9.49
N VAL A 165 0.79 24.12 -8.95
CA VAL A 165 1.44 22.91 -9.47
C VAL A 165 0.51 22.25 -10.49
N ARG A 166 0.99 22.12 -11.73
CA ARG A 166 0.32 21.36 -12.80
C ARG A 166 0.56 19.86 -12.65
N ASP A 167 1.81 19.49 -12.39
CA ASP A 167 2.21 18.11 -12.10
C ASP A 167 3.41 18.09 -11.15
N ALA A 168 3.61 16.98 -10.44
CA ALA A 168 4.74 16.81 -9.54
C ALA A 168 5.19 15.36 -9.43
N LEU A 169 6.46 15.21 -9.02
CA LEU A 169 7.10 13.96 -8.64
C LEU A 169 7.90 14.20 -7.36
N SER A 170 7.63 13.44 -6.30
CA SER A 170 8.45 13.47 -5.08
C SER A 170 9.25 12.18 -4.95
N MET A 171 10.57 12.30 -5.00
CA MET A 171 11.51 11.20 -4.79
C MET A 171 12.00 11.19 -3.33
N THR A 172 11.97 10.01 -2.71
CA THR A 172 12.59 9.75 -1.40
C THR A 172 14.02 9.28 -1.63
N ILE A 173 15.01 9.97 -1.04
CA ILE A 173 16.43 9.67 -1.19
C ILE A 173 17.01 9.28 0.18
N PRO A 174 17.53 8.05 0.35
CA PRO A 174 18.03 7.62 1.65
C PRO A 174 19.38 8.28 1.96
N LYS A 175 19.52 8.79 3.19
CA LYS A 175 20.78 9.32 3.74
C LYS A 175 21.47 8.35 4.71
N GLY A 176 20.81 7.23 5.03
CA GLY A 176 21.26 6.27 6.03
C GLY A 176 20.60 6.53 7.39
N LEU A 177 20.67 5.53 8.27
CA LEU A 177 20.14 5.58 9.64
C LEU A 177 18.64 5.91 9.74
N GLY A 178 17.86 5.70 8.68
CA GLY A 178 16.45 6.04 8.62
C GLY A 178 16.14 7.52 8.34
N ILE A 179 17.16 8.29 7.92
CA ILE A 179 17.00 9.68 7.49
C ILE A 179 16.85 9.73 5.96
N HIS A 180 15.94 10.56 5.48
CA HIS A 180 15.67 10.73 4.05
C HIS A 180 15.67 12.21 3.65
N ASP A 181 16.25 12.49 2.48
CA ASP A 181 16.05 13.76 1.78
C ASP A 181 14.85 13.58 0.83
N ARG A 182 14.10 14.66 0.59
CA ARG A 182 13.03 14.69 -0.42
C ARG A 182 13.43 15.54 -1.60
N HIS A 183 13.38 14.97 -2.79
CA HIS A 183 13.64 15.67 -4.05
C HIS A 183 12.32 15.79 -4.81
N VAL A 184 11.76 17.00 -4.83
CA VAL A 184 10.46 17.30 -5.44
C VAL A 184 10.67 18.01 -6.76
N TYR A 185 10.17 17.44 -7.84
CA TYR A 185 10.16 18.01 -9.16
C TYR A 185 8.76 18.52 -9.45
N VAL A 186 8.63 19.78 -9.84
CA VAL A 186 7.33 20.42 -10.11
C VAL A 186 7.28 20.99 -11.51
N GLU A 187 6.15 20.76 -12.15
CA GLU A 187 5.73 21.37 -13.39
C GLU A 187 4.63 22.35 -13.02
N LEU A 188 4.80 23.62 -13.39
CA LEU A 188 3.93 24.69 -12.90
C LEU A 188 2.78 24.98 -13.86
N GLU A 189 1.67 25.45 -13.31
CA GLU A 189 0.62 26.08 -14.09
C GLU A 189 1.12 27.39 -14.72
N THR A 190 0.54 27.78 -15.86
CA THR A 190 0.91 29.02 -16.54
C THR A 190 0.73 30.22 -15.62
N GLY A 191 1.82 30.96 -15.35
CA GLY A 191 1.81 32.16 -14.52
C GLY A 191 1.99 31.93 -13.02
N ALA A 192 2.18 30.69 -12.55
CA ALA A 192 2.48 30.42 -11.15
C ALA A 192 3.92 30.86 -10.79
N ASP A 193 4.08 31.45 -9.60
CA ASP A 193 5.40 31.80 -9.06
C ASP A 193 6.07 30.57 -8.43
N PHE A 194 7.20 30.16 -9.01
CA PHE A 194 7.99 29.05 -8.51
C PHE A 194 8.41 29.22 -7.06
N LYS A 195 8.77 30.45 -6.64
CA LYS A 195 9.24 30.69 -5.26
C LYS A 195 8.12 30.43 -4.26
N ALA A 196 6.92 30.99 -4.50
CA ALA A 196 5.75 30.74 -3.67
C ALA A 196 5.32 29.26 -3.65
N VAL A 197 5.41 28.55 -4.78
CA VAL A 197 5.13 27.10 -4.83
C VAL A 197 6.15 26.32 -4.01
N LYS A 198 7.45 26.60 -4.18
CA LYS A 198 8.53 25.97 -3.41
C LYS A 198 8.37 26.20 -1.91
N ASP A 199 8.10 27.43 -1.49
CA ASP A 199 7.93 27.76 -0.07
C ASP A 199 6.73 26.99 0.51
N ARG A 200 5.59 26.94 -0.19
CA ARG A 200 4.42 26.16 0.21
C ARG A 200 4.75 24.67 0.37
N ILE A 201 5.41 24.06 -0.62
CA ILE A 201 5.83 22.66 -0.55
C ILE A 201 6.73 22.43 0.66
N CYS A 202 7.77 23.24 0.87
CA CYS A 202 8.70 23.04 1.98
C CYS A 202 8.06 23.24 3.36
N THR A 203 6.98 24.02 3.45
CA THR A 203 6.23 24.23 4.71
C THR A 203 5.05 23.29 4.90
N ASP A 204 4.71 22.50 3.89
CA ASP A 204 3.61 21.55 3.97
C ASP A 204 3.92 20.45 5.01
N PRO A 205 2.94 20.01 5.81
CA PRO A 205 3.14 18.97 6.82
C PRO A 205 3.80 17.68 6.30
N TYR A 206 3.63 17.34 5.01
CA TYR A 206 4.31 16.19 4.39
C TYR A 206 5.81 16.37 4.19
N PHE A 207 6.31 17.61 4.13
CA PHE A 207 7.69 17.90 3.74
C PHE A 207 8.49 18.62 4.82
N ILE A 208 7.84 19.29 5.76
CA ILE A 208 8.48 20.18 6.74
C ILE A 208 9.47 19.47 7.69
N ASN A 209 9.26 18.17 7.91
CA ASN A 209 10.12 17.37 8.80
C ASN A 209 11.36 16.81 8.10
N ASP A 210 11.39 16.87 6.76
CA ASP A 210 12.46 16.31 5.95
C ASP A 210 13.22 17.41 5.21
N LYS A 211 14.49 17.15 4.91
CA LYS A 211 15.25 18.07 4.05
C LYS A 211 14.70 17.99 2.63
N THR A 212 13.93 19.00 2.25
CA THR A 212 13.23 19.05 0.96
C THR A 212 13.91 19.99 -0.04
N THR A 213 14.22 19.47 -1.23
CA THR A 213 14.73 20.22 -2.38
C THR A 213 13.67 20.24 -3.47
N VAL A 214 13.23 21.43 -3.89
CA VAL A 214 12.24 21.61 -4.95
C VAL A 214 12.90 22.15 -6.22
N SER A 215 12.64 21.51 -7.35
CA SER A 215 13.16 21.85 -8.68
C SER A 215 12.02 22.02 -9.68
N GLN A 216 12.02 23.11 -10.44
CA GLN A 216 11.08 23.27 -11.56
C GLN A 216 11.58 22.50 -12.79
N VAL A 217 10.69 21.80 -13.47
CA VAL A 217 10.97 21.03 -14.69
C VAL A 217 9.97 21.35 -15.78
N GLU A 218 10.34 21.10 -17.05
CA GLU A 218 9.45 21.32 -18.18
C GLU A 218 8.31 20.30 -18.22
N ARG A 219 8.64 19.03 -18.00
CA ARG A 219 7.72 17.89 -18.00
C ARG A 219 8.11 16.87 -16.93
N VAL A 220 7.25 16.64 -15.96
CA VAL A 220 7.43 15.62 -14.90
C VAL A 220 7.40 14.21 -15.50
N SER A 221 6.62 13.98 -16.55
CA SER A 221 6.48 12.68 -17.19
C SER A 221 7.80 12.09 -17.72
N ASP A 222 8.77 12.94 -18.08
CA ASP A 222 10.10 12.50 -18.53
C ASP A 222 10.97 11.94 -17.40
N LEU A 223 10.58 12.18 -16.14
CA LEU A 223 11.30 11.77 -14.93
C LEU A 223 10.66 10.59 -14.20
N LEU A 224 9.51 10.11 -14.68
CA LEU A 224 8.74 9.10 -13.98
C LEU A 224 9.44 7.74 -14.01
N ASP A 225 9.90 7.32 -12.84
CA ASP A 225 10.30 5.95 -12.53
C ASP A 225 9.54 5.49 -11.28
N MET A 226 8.73 4.43 -11.45
CA MET A 226 7.95 3.82 -10.36
C MET A 226 8.77 2.81 -9.56
N GLY A 227 10.06 2.68 -9.87
CA GLY A 227 11.05 1.99 -9.07
C GLY A 227 11.11 2.55 -7.66
N HIS A 228 11.19 1.63 -6.70
CA HIS A 228 11.41 1.94 -5.30
C HIS A 228 12.23 0.82 -4.67
N GLY A 229 12.69 1.05 -3.47
CA GLY A 229 13.25 0.00 -2.65
C GLY A 229 13.29 0.35 -1.19
N VAL A 230 13.77 -0.63 -0.43
CA VAL A 230 14.09 -0.51 0.98
C VAL A 230 15.43 -1.18 1.23
N HIS A 231 16.22 -0.58 2.11
CA HIS A 231 17.36 -1.21 2.75
C HIS A 231 17.19 -1.09 4.26
N MET A 232 16.87 -2.21 4.90
CA MET A 232 16.64 -2.30 6.33
C MET A 232 17.80 -3.01 6.99
N GLN A 233 18.30 -2.43 8.07
CA GLN A 233 19.46 -2.95 8.79
C GLN A 233 19.13 -3.02 10.28
N ARG A 234 19.45 -4.14 10.92
CA ARG A 234 19.40 -4.27 12.38
C ARG A 234 20.77 -4.64 12.93
N HIS A 235 21.23 -3.86 13.90
CA HIS A 235 22.38 -4.22 14.74
C HIS A 235 21.88 -4.50 16.15
N GLY A 236 22.15 -5.70 16.67
CA GLY A 236 21.54 -6.15 17.90
C GLY A 236 22.27 -7.24 18.66
N VAL A 237 21.56 -7.82 19.63
CA VAL A 237 22.03 -8.83 20.57
C VAL A 237 21.03 -9.98 20.58
N ALA A 238 21.55 -11.21 20.52
CA ALA A 238 20.77 -12.44 20.68
C ALA A 238 21.39 -13.30 21.78
N SER A 239 20.59 -13.81 22.71
CA SER A 239 21.06 -14.64 23.84
C SER A 239 22.21 -14.01 24.66
N GLY A 240 22.20 -12.68 24.81
CA GLY A 240 23.29 -11.94 25.48
C GLY A 240 24.58 -11.81 24.66
N VAL A 241 24.62 -12.34 23.44
CA VAL A 241 25.76 -12.24 22.52
C VAL A 241 25.55 -11.07 21.57
N HIS A 242 26.44 -10.08 21.67
CA HIS A 242 26.44 -8.87 20.85
C HIS A 242 26.76 -9.16 19.38
N ASN A 243 26.53 -8.15 18.53
CA ASN A 243 26.95 -8.11 17.13
C ASN A 243 26.14 -9.02 16.19
N GLN A 244 24.83 -9.06 16.37
CA GLN A 244 23.91 -9.61 15.37
C GLN A 244 23.61 -8.53 14.34
N CYS A 245 24.13 -8.72 13.13
CA CYS A 245 23.93 -7.82 12.00
C CYS A 245 22.98 -8.49 11.01
N LEU A 246 21.81 -7.88 10.79
CA LEU A 246 20.79 -8.36 9.85
C LEU A 246 20.58 -7.29 8.79
N ASP A 247 20.54 -7.69 7.52
CA ASP A 247 20.35 -6.80 6.38
C ASP A 247 19.25 -7.38 5.48
N TYR A 248 18.31 -6.53 5.08
CA TYR A 248 17.27 -6.84 4.10
C TYR A 248 17.24 -5.74 3.05
N SER A 249 17.30 -6.13 1.78
CA SER A 249 17.26 -5.23 0.64
C SER A 249 16.20 -5.67 -0.34
N CYS A 250 15.38 -4.71 -0.78
CA CYS A 250 14.37 -4.96 -1.81
C CYS A 250 14.40 -3.83 -2.84
N ARG A 251 14.27 -4.18 -4.12
CA ARG A 251 14.08 -3.25 -5.25
C ARG A 251 12.89 -3.72 -6.06
N ILE A 252 11.90 -2.86 -6.20
CA ILE A 252 10.57 -3.22 -6.65
C ILE A 252 9.95 -2.11 -7.48
N THR A 253 8.87 -2.43 -8.19
CA THR A 253 7.97 -1.42 -8.75
C THR A 253 6.86 -1.18 -7.73
N ASN A 254 6.80 0.04 -7.18
CA ASN A 254 5.96 0.38 -6.03
C ASN A 254 4.49 -0.08 -6.18
N PRO A 255 3.71 0.42 -7.17
CA PRO A 255 2.30 0.06 -7.28
C PRO A 255 2.06 -1.43 -7.54
N ALA A 256 2.99 -2.11 -8.22
CA ALA A 256 2.86 -3.53 -8.54
C ALA A 256 3.00 -4.41 -7.30
N VAL A 257 4.02 -4.13 -6.46
CA VAL A 257 4.21 -4.90 -5.23
C VAL A 257 3.16 -4.58 -4.19
N THR A 258 2.77 -3.30 -4.03
CA THR A 258 1.63 -2.94 -3.15
C THR A 258 0.38 -3.73 -3.52
N ALA A 259 0.00 -3.74 -4.80
CA ALA A 259 -1.14 -4.50 -5.29
C ALA A 259 -1.01 -6.02 -5.01
N GLN A 260 0.17 -6.59 -5.25
CA GLN A 260 0.41 -8.01 -5.01
C GLN A 260 0.28 -8.37 -3.52
N VAL A 261 0.76 -7.52 -2.62
CA VAL A 261 0.61 -7.72 -1.18
C VAL A 261 -0.85 -7.54 -0.75
N MET A 262 -1.58 -6.59 -1.32
CA MET A 262 -3.02 -6.45 -1.04
C MET A 262 -3.81 -7.71 -1.43
N VAL A 263 -3.50 -8.32 -2.60
CA VAL A 263 -4.08 -9.61 -3.01
C VAL A 263 -3.76 -10.71 -1.99
N ALA A 264 -2.54 -10.74 -1.48
CA ALA A 264 -2.15 -11.67 -0.42
C ALA A 264 -2.90 -11.39 0.89
N GLY A 265 -3.02 -10.11 1.27
CA GLY A 265 -3.79 -9.64 2.42
C GLY A 265 -5.26 -10.05 2.36
N LEU A 266 -5.90 -9.89 1.20
CA LEU A 266 -7.29 -10.32 1.02
C LEU A 266 -7.45 -11.85 1.14
N ARG A 267 -6.50 -12.63 0.61
CA ARG A 267 -6.46 -14.08 0.84
C ARG A 267 -6.39 -14.40 2.33
N GLY A 268 -5.55 -13.67 3.07
CA GLY A 268 -5.47 -13.77 4.52
C GLY A 268 -6.82 -13.48 5.17
N ALA A 269 -7.45 -12.35 4.84
CA ALA A 269 -8.76 -11.94 5.36
C ALA A 269 -9.83 -13.03 5.16
N LEU A 270 -9.94 -13.56 3.94
CA LEU A 270 -10.91 -14.60 3.56
C LEU A 270 -10.72 -15.95 4.27
N ARG A 271 -9.63 -16.11 5.03
CA ARG A 271 -9.35 -17.30 5.85
C ARG A 271 -9.53 -17.05 7.34
N GLN A 272 -9.76 -15.80 7.76
CA GLN A 272 -9.89 -15.43 9.17
C GLN A 272 -11.33 -15.43 9.67
N GLN A 273 -11.45 -15.42 11.00
CA GLN A 273 -12.69 -15.07 11.68
C GLN A 273 -12.98 -13.57 11.55
N PRO A 274 -14.24 -13.13 11.75
CA PRO A 274 -14.59 -11.73 11.64
C PRO A 274 -13.75 -10.82 12.55
N GLY A 275 -13.13 -9.81 11.96
CA GLY A 275 -12.24 -8.88 12.64
C GLY A 275 -11.37 -8.05 11.69
N ALA A 276 -10.58 -7.14 12.23
CA ALA A 276 -9.61 -6.32 11.51
C ALA A 276 -8.19 -6.70 11.93
N TYR A 277 -7.34 -6.88 10.93
CA TYR A 277 -5.99 -7.40 11.08
C TYR A 277 -5.01 -6.57 10.27
N VAL A 278 -3.75 -6.59 10.68
CA VAL A 278 -2.60 -6.27 9.83
C VAL A 278 -1.81 -7.53 9.52
N MET A 279 -0.83 -7.45 8.62
CA MET A 279 -0.01 -8.61 8.27
C MET A 279 0.74 -9.25 9.45
N LEU A 280 0.95 -8.51 10.55
CA LEU A 280 1.59 -9.02 11.77
C LEU A 280 0.70 -9.95 12.59
N ASP A 281 -0.62 -9.84 12.46
CA ASP A 281 -1.56 -10.59 13.30
C ASP A 281 -1.76 -12.03 12.79
N LEU A 282 -1.49 -12.28 11.50
CA LEU A 282 -1.84 -13.53 10.85
C LEU A 282 -0.63 -14.43 10.59
N PRO A 283 -0.81 -15.77 10.63
CA PRO A 283 0.18 -16.72 10.15
C PRO A 283 0.55 -16.46 8.67
N LEU A 284 1.86 -16.47 8.35
CA LEU A 284 2.33 -16.19 6.99
C LEU A 284 1.74 -17.11 5.91
N LEU A 285 1.37 -18.33 6.30
CA LEU A 285 0.75 -19.32 5.43
C LEU A 285 -0.62 -18.85 4.89
N ASP A 286 -1.33 -17.98 5.63
CA ASP A 286 -2.66 -17.51 5.25
C ASP A 286 -2.61 -16.56 4.05
N PHE A 287 -1.47 -15.91 3.82
CA PHE A 287 -1.27 -15.02 2.67
C PHE A 287 -0.92 -15.76 1.36
N LEU A 288 -0.53 -17.04 1.44
CA LEU A 288 -0.07 -17.84 0.32
C LEU A 288 -1.18 -18.71 -0.29
N PRO A 289 -1.23 -18.85 -1.63
CA PRO A 289 -2.16 -19.80 -2.25
C PRO A 289 -1.76 -21.25 -1.97
N GLY A 290 -2.72 -22.16 -2.10
CA GLY A 290 -2.48 -23.60 -1.99
C GLY A 290 -2.72 -24.19 -0.60
N GLU A 291 -2.59 -25.51 -0.52
CA GLU A 291 -2.86 -26.29 0.68
C GLU A 291 -1.69 -26.22 1.68
N ARG A 292 -2.02 -26.11 2.97
CA ARG A 292 -1.04 -25.96 4.06
C ARG A 292 0.13 -26.95 3.99
N LYS A 293 -0.16 -28.23 3.78
CA LYS A 293 0.87 -29.28 3.75
C LYS A 293 1.84 -29.11 2.58
N GLN A 294 1.36 -28.60 1.45
CA GLN A 294 2.20 -28.37 0.27
C GLN A 294 3.12 -27.17 0.49
N VAL A 295 2.57 -26.05 0.95
CA VAL A 295 3.36 -24.85 1.25
C VAL A 295 4.45 -25.14 2.29
N ILE A 296 4.13 -25.88 3.35
CA ILE A 296 5.12 -26.29 4.36
C ILE A 296 6.20 -27.17 3.75
N LYS A 297 5.86 -28.13 2.89
CA LYS A 297 6.84 -29.00 2.24
C LYS A 297 7.83 -28.23 1.36
N GLU A 298 7.40 -27.10 0.80
CA GLU A 298 8.21 -26.30 -0.12
C GLU A 298 9.07 -25.26 0.61
N LEU A 299 8.59 -24.69 1.72
CA LEU A 299 9.22 -23.55 2.40
C LEU A 299 9.91 -23.88 3.74
N CYS A 300 9.69 -25.07 4.31
CA CYS A 300 10.30 -25.51 5.58
C CYS A 300 11.13 -26.79 5.37
#